data_AF-A0A182EV80-F1
#
_entry.id   AF-A0A182EV80-F1
#
_cell.length_a   1.000
_cell.length_b   1.000
_cell.length_c   1.000
_cell.angle_alpha   90.00
_cell.angle_beta   90.00
_cell.angle_gamma   90.00
#
_symmetry.space_group_name_H-M   'P 1'
#
loop_
_entity.id
_entity.type
_entity.pdbx_description
1 polymer ?
#
loop_
_entity_poly.entity_id
_entity_poly.type
_entity_poly.pdbx_seq_one_letter_code
_entity_poly.pdbx_strand_id
1 'polypeptide(L)'
;MDGLNLKDQAYDGITNSSGYLIKGLGKLYDGAIGMDNFEKYPEKWIGWSKEKHGATITIEVLFAKKKIINAILFHTSNFLKSGAQVFKRANVWFSPQGGGQYSPRTLYFNYVADKNFQTA
;
A
#
# COMPACT_ATOMS: atom_id res chain seq x y z
N MET A 1 10.18 6.33 17.74
CA MET A 1 9.68 7.09 16.57
C MET A 1 10.92 7.53 15.82
N ASP A 2 11.37 6.70 14.89
CA ASP A 2 12.80 6.61 14.60
C ASP A 2 13.20 7.59 13.47
N GLY A 3 12.39 8.64 13.27
CA GLY A 3 12.62 9.70 12.29
C GLY A 3 12.49 9.31 10.82
N LEU A 4 12.25 8.03 10.51
CA LEU A 4 12.19 7.53 9.14
C LEU A 4 11.04 8.18 8.34
N ASN A 5 11.39 8.73 7.18
CA ASN A 5 10.42 9.34 6.28
C ASN A 5 9.90 8.32 5.26
N LEU A 6 8.76 7.70 5.58
CA LEU A 6 8.07 6.74 4.70
C LEU A 6 6.96 7.40 3.87
N LYS A 7 7.05 8.72 3.63
CA LYS A 7 6.12 9.42 2.74
C LYS A 7 6.48 9.17 1.29
N ASP A 8 5.47 9.25 0.42
CA ASP A 8 5.73 9.22 -1.01
C ASP A 8 6.26 10.56 -1.53
N GLN A 9 7.56 10.79 -1.41
CA GLN A 9 8.25 11.96 -1.97
C GLN A 9 8.25 12.05 -3.52
N ALA A 10 7.94 10.95 -4.22
CA ALA A 10 7.90 10.92 -5.68
C ALA A 10 6.47 11.09 -6.21
N TYR A 11 5.50 11.30 -5.31
CA TYR A 11 4.11 11.47 -5.72
C TYR A 11 3.94 12.78 -6.48
N ASP A 12 3.49 12.70 -7.73
CA ASP A 12 3.37 13.85 -8.64
C ASP A 12 1.98 14.51 -8.64
N GLY A 13 1.05 13.98 -7.84
CA GLY A 13 -0.29 14.51 -7.66
C GLY A 13 -0.39 15.52 -6.51
N ILE A 14 -1.55 15.53 -5.86
CA ILE A 14 -1.83 16.45 -4.75
C ILE A 14 -2.35 15.72 -3.51
N THR A 15 -2.16 16.33 -2.35
CA THR A 15 -2.84 15.91 -1.11
C THR A 15 -4.17 16.64 -1.00
N ASN A 16 -5.28 15.91 -0.87
CA ASN A 16 -6.58 16.52 -0.64
C ASN A 16 -6.77 16.95 0.83
N SER A 17 -7.87 17.65 1.13
CA SER A 17 -8.18 18.14 2.48
C SER A 17 -8.35 17.04 3.53
N SER A 18 -8.64 15.79 3.10
CA SER A 18 -8.74 14.62 3.96
C SER A 18 -7.41 13.87 4.12
N GLY A 19 -6.31 14.39 3.58
CA GLY A 19 -4.97 13.80 3.71
C GLY A 19 -4.66 12.67 2.71
N TYR A 20 -5.50 12.43 1.71
CA TYR A 20 -5.25 11.45 0.66
C TYR A 20 -4.40 12.03 -0.47
N LEU A 21 -3.45 11.23 -0.95
CA LEU A 21 -2.73 11.46 -2.21
C LEU A 21 -3.66 11.10 -3.37
N ILE A 22 -3.97 12.07 -4.23
CA ILE A 22 -4.89 11.91 -5.37
C ILE A 22 -4.32 12.50 -6.65
N LYS A 23 -4.86 12.04 -7.79
CA LYS A 23 -4.58 12.56 -9.15
C LYS A 23 -3.10 12.51 -9.55
N GLY A 24 -2.36 11.52 -9.06
CA GLY A 24 -0.97 11.30 -9.41
C GLY A 24 -0.54 9.85 -9.27
N LEU A 25 0.69 9.61 -9.66
CA LEU A 25 1.45 8.38 -9.53
C LEU A 25 2.62 8.61 -8.57
N GLY A 26 3.18 7.52 -8.06
CA GLY A 26 4.30 7.56 -7.13
C GLY A 26 4.93 6.18 -6.98
N LYS A 27 5.56 5.92 -5.84
CA LYS A 27 6.37 4.70 -5.62
C LYS A 27 5.61 3.39 -5.74
N LEU A 28 4.29 3.39 -5.53
CA LEU A 28 3.48 2.18 -5.74
C LEU A 28 3.40 1.72 -7.19
N TYR A 29 3.88 2.53 -8.15
CA TYR A 29 3.84 2.23 -9.58
C TYR A 29 5.21 2.29 -10.28
N ASP A 30 6.26 2.74 -9.59
CA ASP A 30 7.55 3.06 -10.23
C ASP A 30 8.41 1.84 -10.62
N GLY A 31 7.97 0.63 -10.27
CA GLY A 31 8.65 -0.64 -10.58
C GLY A 31 9.82 -0.97 -9.65
N ALA A 32 10.14 -0.12 -8.66
CA ALA A 32 11.16 -0.40 -7.67
C ALA A 32 10.62 -1.35 -6.59
N ILE A 33 11.48 -2.24 -6.10
CA ILE A 33 11.19 -3.14 -4.98
C ILE A 33 12.15 -2.79 -3.84
N GLY A 34 11.61 -2.59 -2.64
CA GLY A 34 12.39 -2.31 -1.44
C GLY A 34 13.14 -3.53 -0.93
N MET A 35 14.26 -3.30 -0.24
CA MET A 35 15.01 -4.35 0.46
C MET A 35 14.38 -4.68 1.82
N ASP A 36 14.69 -5.86 2.37
CA ASP A 36 14.10 -6.40 3.61
C ASP A 36 14.18 -5.43 4.78
N ASN A 37 15.38 -4.90 5.06
CA ASN A 37 15.56 -3.88 6.08
C ASN A 37 15.16 -2.50 5.52
N PHE A 38 13.89 -2.15 5.71
CA PHE A 38 13.35 -0.87 5.28
C PHE A 38 14.00 0.34 5.98
N GLU A 39 14.60 0.16 7.16
CA GLU A 39 15.26 1.26 7.89
C GLU A 39 16.53 1.73 7.17
N LYS A 40 17.19 0.83 6.43
CA LYS A 40 18.41 1.16 5.68
C LYS A 40 18.11 2.01 4.44
N TYR A 41 16.95 1.79 3.83
CA TYR A 41 16.50 2.47 2.61
C TYR A 41 15.02 2.88 2.71
N PRO A 42 14.65 3.75 3.67
CA PRO A 42 13.27 4.12 3.92
C PRO A 42 12.63 4.83 2.72
N GLU A 43 13.43 5.50 1.89
CA GLU A 43 13.00 6.16 0.66
C GLU A 43 12.53 5.17 -0.42
N LYS A 44 12.81 3.87 -0.28
CA LYS A 44 12.30 2.81 -1.17
C LYS A 44 10.94 2.28 -0.74
N TRP A 45 10.42 2.75 0.38
CA TRP A 45 9.16 2.28 0.96
C TRP A 45 8.18 3.44 1.14
N ILE A 46 6.90 3.09 1.18
CA ILE A 46 5.86 3.95 1.73
C ILE A 46 5.21 3.23 2.90
N GLY A 47 4.80 4.00 3.92
CA GLY A 47 4.39 3.41 5.19
C GLY A 47 3.28 4.18 5.86
N TRP A 48 2.46 3.43 6.58
CA TRP A 48 1.40 3.93 7.44
C TRP A 48 1.55 3.30 8.82
N SER A 49 1.29 4.08 9.86
CA SER A 49 1.11 3.56 11.22
C SER A 49 -0.36 3.58 11.61
N LYS A 50 -0.75 2.61 12.44
CA LYS A 50 -2.13 2.46 12.93
C LYS A 50 -2.58 3.66 13.76
N GLU A 51 -1.67 4.25 14.52
CA GLU A 51 -1.93 5.40 15.40
C GLU A 51 -2.29 6.66 14.58
N LYS A 52 -1.67 6.83 13.41
CA LYS A 52 -1.87 8.02 12.57
C LYS A 52 -2.95 7.85 11.51
N HIS A 53 -3.10 6.64 10.96
CA HIS A 53 -3.96 6.39 9.79
C HIS A 53 -5.11 5.43 10.07
N GLY A 54 -5.19 4.87 11.28
CA GLY A 54 -6.16 3.84 11.62
C GLY A 54 -5.75 2.44 11.15
N ALA A 55 -6.64 1.48 11.35
CA ALA A 55 -6.36 0.07 11.09
C ALA A 55 -6.49 -0.36 9.62
N THR A 56 -7.02 0.51 8.76
CA THR A 56 -7.32 0.21 7.36
C THR A 56 -6.75 1.30 6.49
N ILE A 57 -6.04 0.91 5.44
CA ILE A 57 -5.57 1.81 4.38
C ILE A 57 -6.39 1.53 3.13
N THR A 58 -6.79 2.58 2.44
CA THR A 58 -7.52 2.51 1.16
C THR A 58 -6.60 2.98 0.05
N ILE A 59 -6.50 2.17 -1.01
CA ILE A 59 -5.77 2.51 -2.24
C ILE A 59 -6.76 2.39 -3.38
N GLU A 60 -6.91 3.45 -4.17
CA GLU A 60 -7.71 3.46 -5.40
C GLU A 60 -6.76 3.53 -6.60
N VAL A 61 -6.91 2.59 -7.53
CA VAL A 61 -6.13 2.54 -8.77
C VAL A 61 -7.06 2.79 -9.94
N LEU A 62 -6.84 3.89 -10.65
CA LEU A 62 -7.63 4.28 -11.82
C LEU A 62 -6.89 3.90 -13.09
N PHE A 63 -7.57 3.15 -13.97
CA PHE A 63 -7.03 2.79 -15.28
C PHE A 63 -7.65 3.69 -16.35
N ALA A 64 -6.82 4.21 -17.26
CA ALA A 64 -7.28 5.04 -18.37
C ALA A 64 -8.26 4.32 -19.32
N LYS A 65 -8.24 2.99 -19.34
CA LYS A 65 -9.14 2.13 -20.12
C LYS A 65 -9.53 0.93 -19.27
N LYS A 66 -10.69 0.34 -19.56
CA LYS A 66 -11.14 -0.92 -18.94
C LYS A 66 -10.06 -2.00 -19.08
N LYS A 67 -9.77 -2.71 -18.00
CA LYS A 67 -8.79 -3.80 -17.95
C LYS A 67 -9.41 -5.09 -17.42
N ILE A 68 -8.90 -6.21 -17.90
CA ILE A 68 -9.06 -7.51 -17.24
C ILE A 68 -7.90 -7.64 -16.26
N ILE A 69 -8.21 -7.84 -14.98
CA ILE A 69 -7.21 -7.94 -13.90
C ILE A 69 -7.15 -9.40 -13.46
N ASN A 70 -6.06 -10.08 -13.79
CA ASN A 70 -5.85 -11.49 -13.43
C ASN A 70 -5.15 -11.66 -12.07
N ALA A 71 -4.33 -10.68 -11.67
CA ALA A 71 -3.58 -10.70 -10.42
C ALA A 71 -3.33 -9.28 -9.91
N ILE A 72 -3.15 -9.18 -8.59
CA ILE A 72 -2.68 -7.98 -7.89
C ILE A 72 -1.53 -8.44 -7.00
N LEU A 73 -0.39 -7.76 -7.08
CA LEU A 73 0.79 -8.06 -6.29
C LEU A 73 1.12 -6.85 -5.41
N PHE A 74 1.32 -7.09 -4.12
CA PHE A 74 1.82 -6.09 -3.18
C PHE A 74 3.18 -6.55 -2.66
N HIS A 75 4.20 -5.71 -2.82
CA HIS A 75 5.48 -5.88 -2.14
C HIS A 75 5.40 -5.20 -0.78
N THR A 76 5.47 -5.97 0.30
CA THR A 76 5.28 -5.48 1.69
C THR A 76 6.46 -5.91 2.56
N SER A 77 6.92 -5.01 3.43
CA SER A 77 7.93 -5.37 4.43
C SER A 77 7.31 -6.20 5.55
N ASN A 78 8.01 -7.26 5.97
CA ASN A 78 7.72 -8.04 7.17
C ASN A 78 8.84 -7.88 8.22
N PHE A 79 9.49 -6.72 8.25
CA PHE A 79 10.60 -6.45 9.16
C PHE A 79 10.10 -6.16 10.58
N LEU A 80 9.65 -7.22 11.27
CA LEU A 80 8.95 -7.16 12.55
C LEU A 80 9.79 -6.54 13.67
N LYS A 81 11.12 -6.68 13.60
CA LYS A 81 12.06 -6.04 14.56
C LYS A 81 11.81 -4.53 14.69
N SER A 82 11.36 -3.90 13.61
CA SER A 82 11.08 -2.46 13.52
C SER A 82 9.58 -2.16 13.37
N GLY A 83 8.73 -3.13 13.72
CA GLY A 83 7.28 -2.97 13.77
C GLY A 83 6.54 -3.05 12.42
N ALA A 84 7.24 -3.25 11.30
CA ALA A 84 6.60 -3.47 10.00
C ALA A 84 6.01 -4.89 9.92
N GLN A 85 4.77 -4.99 9.43
CA GLN A 85 4.04 -6.25 9.30
C GLN A 85 3.24 -6.26 8.00
N VAL A 86 3.09 -7.45 7.41
CA VAL A 86 2.17 -7.67 6.30
C VAL A 86 0.72 -7.46 6.77
N PHE A 87 -0.12 -6.85 5.92
CA PHE A 87 -1.54 -6.66 6.22
C PHE A 87 -2.25 -8.00 6.45
N LYS A 88 -3.19 -8.04 7.41
CA LYS A 88 -3.97 -9.26 7.71
C LYS A 88 -4.94 -9.65 6.59
N ARG A 89 -5.52 -8.66 5.90
CA ARG A 89 -6.55 -8.88 4.89
C ARG A 89 -6.58 -7.74 3.89
N ALA A 90 -6.75 -8.08 2.61
CA ALA A 90 -7.12 -7.14 1.56
C ALA A 90 -8.54 -7.43 1.08
N ASN A 91 -9.35 -6.37 1.00
CA ASN A 91 -10.66 -6.40 0.38
C ASN A 91 -10.53 -5.65 -0.94
N VAL A 92 -10.88 -6.30 -2.06
CA VAL A 92 -10.73 -5.73 -3.40
C VAL A 92 -12.10 -5.60 -4.05
N TRP A 93 -12.43 -4.37 -4.44
CA TRP A 93 -13.62 -4.03 -5.19
C TRP A 93 -13.24 -3.57 -6.58
N PHE A 94 -14.09 -3.85 -7.56
CA PHE A 94 -13.89 -3.42 -8.94
C PHE A 94 -15.02 -2.49 -9.36
N SER A 95 -14.66 -1.36 -9.95
CA SER A 95 -15.62 -0.43 -10.55
C SER A 95 -15.43 -0.40 -12.07
N PRO A 96 -16.39 -0.95 -12.86
CA PRO A 96 -16.26 -0.96 -14.32
C PRO A 96 -16.31 0.43 -14.96
N GLN A 97 -16.94 1.41 -14.30
CA GLN A 97 -17.18 2.76 -14.81
C GLN A 97 -16.44 3.85 -14.00
N GLY A 98 -15.84 3.50 -12.86
CA GLY A 98 -15.25 4.45 -11.91
C GLY A 98 -16.30 5.15 -11.04
N GLY A 99 -15.87 6.20 -10.32
CA GLY A 99 -16.78 7.08 -9.56
C GLY A 99 -17.46 6.44 -8.35
N GLY A 100 -16.81 5.45 -7.72
CA GLY A 100 -17.33 4.79 -6.52
C GLY A 100 -18.47 3.78 -6.77
N GLN A 101 -18.83 3.49 -8.02
CA GLN A 101 -19.83 2.47 -8.35
C GLN A 101 -19.16 1.10 -8.48
N TYR A 102 -19.20 0.32 -7.41
CA TYR A 102 -18.52 -0.98 -7.35
C TYR A 102 -19.44 -2.15 -7.73
N SER A 103 -18.85 -3.17 -8.34
CA SER A 103 -19.49 -4.47 -8.54
C SER A 103 -19.87 -5.08 -7.18
N PRO A 104 -21.00 -5.82 -7.09
CA PRO A 104 -21.41 -6.48 -5.84
C PRO A 104 -20.43 -7.57 -5.39
N ARG A 105 -19.65 -8.14 -6.32
CA ARG A 105 -18.60 -9.09 -5.99
C ARG A 105 -17.39 -8.38 -5.37
N THR A 106 -17.10 -8.72 -4.11
CA THR A 106 -15.86 -8.36 -3.42
C THR A 106 -14.92 -9.57 -3.42
N LEU A 107 -13.63 -9.35 -3.70
CA LEU A 107 -12.60 -10.38 -3.47
C LEU A 107 -11.94 -10.16 -2.11
N TYR A 108 -11.73 -11.25 -1.40
CA TYR A 108 -11.08 -11.24 -0.09
C TYR A 108 -9.79 -12.04 -0.18
N PHE A 109 -8.70 -11.44 0.28
CA PHE A 109 -7.44 -12.12 0.51
C PHE A 109 -7.09 -12.02 1.98
N ASN A 110 -6.88 -13.16 2.65
CA ASN A 110 -6.43 -13.20 4.04
C ASN A 110 -4.98 -13.65 4.08
N TYR A 111 -4.15 -12.95 4.85
CA TYR A 111 -2.77 -13.31 5.10
C TYR A 111 -2.64 -13.85 6.52
N VAL A 112 -1.98 -14.99 6.66
CA VAL A 112 -1.59 -15.54 7.96
C VAL A 112 -0.22 -14.95 8.30
N ALA A 113 -0.17 -14.12 9.34
CA ALA A 113 1.06 -13.45 9.74
C ALA A 113 2.14 -14.47 10.11
N ASP A 114 3.31 -14.32 9.50
CA ASP A 114 4.51 -15.02 9.94
C ASP A 114 5.09 -14.28 11.16
N LYS A 115 5.16 -14.97 12.29
CA LYS A 115 5.69 -14.45 13.56
C LYS A 115 7.14 -14.88 13.80
N ASN A 116 7.76 -15.59 12.86
CA ASN A 116 9.14 -16.01 12.99
C ASN A 116 10.06 -14.81 12.76
N PHE A 117 10.93 -14.56 13.73
CA PHE A 117 11.99 -13.57 13.61
C PHE A 117 13.16 -14.19 12.86
N GLN A 118 13.36 -13.82 11.60
CA GLN A 118 14.65 -14.07 10.96
C GLN A 118 15.56 -12.88 11.26
N THR A 119 16.70 -13.14 11.90
CA THR A 119 17.79 -12.16 12.00
C THR A 119 18.35 -11.94 10.60
N ALA A 120 18.11 -10.75 10.05
CA ALA A 120 18.80 -10.27 8.85
C ALA A 120 20.27 -9.97 9.16
#